data_AF-A0AAE3GUV7-F1
#
_entry.id   AF-A0AAE3GUV7-F1
#
_cell.length_a   1.000
_cell.length_b   1.000
_cell.length_c   1.000
_cell.angle_alpha   90.00
_cell.angle_beta   90.00
_cell.angle_gamma   90.00
#
_symmetry.space_group_name_H-M   'P 1'
#
loop_
_entity.id
_entity.type
_entity.pdbx_description
1 polymer ?
#
loop_
_entity_poly.entity_id
_entity_poly.type
_entity_poly.pdbx_seq_one_letter_code
_entity_poly.pdbx_strand_id
1 'polypeptide(L)'
;MITQDTVSTPESSPSYNLKAWSMGYESQPNEYDYEIDDIEGEIPAQLHGTLFRNGPGLFDINGKRIQHPFDGDGMISAIAFDRGTAHFTNRFVRTEGFVAEQKAGKFLYRGVFGTQKPGGWLANIFDLKNKEIANTNVIYWGGKLLALWEASEPYRLNPKTLETLGKDYLDGILAKGESFSAHPRFDPSCQRNGGNPCLVNFAIKPGISTTITIYEINPDGKLLHSQKVTVPGFAFVHDFAITPNYCIFFQNPVTLNPFPFLFGFKGAGECLKFYPDKPSKIIVIPRYEQRMGSGEWGEGNGKKFPQSQIQESMKFLETKAGFIFHHGNAFEQGDEICVDSICYNSLSQVATKGDFREIDFDAISPGQLWRFTLNLKDLTVKNQLLLERCCEFPYVNPNRVGHSYRYLFIGAAHNPTGNAPLQAILKLDMNSGAEQIWSGAPHGFVSEPIFVPRPNATEEDDGWVLSLVYDSSHHRSDVVILDGRNLDREPVARLHLKHHIPYGLHGSWTPQVF
;
A
#
# COMPACT_ATOMS: atom_id res chain seq x y z
N MET A 1 22.39 17.04 53.63
CA MET A 1 21.38 16.98 52.57
C MET A 1 22.12 17.16 51.27
N ILE A 2 22.35 16.06 50.54
CA ILE A 2 22.98 16.08 49.22
C ILE A 2 21.83 16.22 48.22
N THR A 3 21.79 17.33 47.50
CA THR A 3 20.83 17.62 46.44
C THR A 3 21.09 16.66 45.28
N GLN A 4 20.05 15.91 44.88
CA GLN A 4 20.05 15.13 43.65
C GLN A 4 20.00 16.09 42.47
N ASP A 5 21.10 16.17 41.73
CA ASP A 5 21.12 16.77 40.40
C ASP A 5 20.30 15.89 39.46
N THR A 6 19.16 16.41 39.02
CA THR A 6 18.41 15.85 37.90
C THR A 6 19.27 16.00 36.65
N VAL A 7 19.84 14.89 36.18
CA VAL A 7 20.47 14.81 34.86
C VAL A 7 19.39 15.05 33.82
N SER A 8 19.32 16.26 33.28
CA SER A 8 18.58 16.54 32.06
C SER A 8 19.23 15.77 30.91
N THR A 9 18.53 14.76 30.40
CA THR A 9 18.83 14.20 29.07
C THR A 9 18.88 15.34 28.06
N PRO A 10 19.95 15.49 27.26
CA PRO A 10 20.00 16.51 26.22
C PRO A 10 18.83 16.29 25.26
N GLU A 11 18.06 17.32 24.93
CA GLU A 11 17.11 17.29 23.81
C GLU A 11 17.91 16.91 22.55
N SER A 12 17.81 15.65 22.13
CA SER A 12 18.41 15.20 20.88
C SER A 12 17.83 16.02 19.75
N SER A 13 18.67 16.65 18.93
CA SER A 13 18.22 17.34 17.73
C SER A 13 17.30 16.42 16.91
N PRO A 14 16.20 16.93 16.34
CA PRO A 14 15.24 16.10 15.60
C PRO A 14 15.96 15.38 14.46
N SER A 15 15.59 14.12 14.22
CA SER A 15 16.20 13.27 13.18
C SER A 15 15.93 13.75 11.76
N TYR A 16 15.08 14.77 11.59
CA TYR A 16 14.72 15.34 10.31
C TYR A 16 14.51 16.85 10.41
N ASN A 17 14.55 17.51 9.26
CA ASN A 17 14.13 18.89 9.09
C ASN A 17 12.85 18.93 8.24
N LEU A 18 11.79 19.62 8.69
CA LEU A 18 10.49 19.65 7.98
C LEU A 18 10.60 20.24 6.57
N LYS A 19 11.44 21.27 6.37
CA LYS A 19 11.69 21.82 5.03
C LYS A 19 12.37 20.79 4.14
N ALA A 20 13.39 20.10 4.65
CA ALA A 20 14.08 19.03 3.92
C ALA A 20 13.12 17.89 3.53
N TRP A 21 12.25 17.48 4.46
CA TRP A 21 11.20 16.49 4.19
C TRP A 21 10.23 16.97 3.10
N SER A 22 9.68 18.18 3.23
CA SER A 22 8.65 18.70 2.30
C SER A 22 9.14 18.88 0.86
N MET A 23 10.45 19.03 0.64
CA MET A 23 11.04 19.07 -0.71
C MET A 23 10.85 17.74 -1.47
N GLY A 24 10.70 16.61 -0.77
CA GLY A 24 10.36 15.33 -1.40
C GLY A 24 8.93 15.27 -1.97
N TYR A 25 8.12 16.31 -1.74
CA TYR A 25 6.82 16.54 -2.39
C TYR A 25 6.84 17.68 -3.42
N GLU A 26 8.01 18.03 -3.93
CA GLU A 26 8.12 18.83 -5.14
C GLU A 26 7.78 17.97 -6.36
N SER A 27 7.06 18.54 -7.32
CA SER A 27 6.66 17.87 -8.56
C SER A 27 7.89 17.38 -9.34
N GLN A 28 7.80 16.20 -9.96
CA GLN A 28 8.75 15.75 -10.97
C GLN A 28 8.05 15.78 -12.34
N PRO A 29 8.07 16.93 -13.05
CA PRO A 29 7.36 17.07 -14.32
C PRO A 29 8.05 16.36 -15.49
N ASN A 30 9.31 15.95 -15.31
CA ASN A 30 10.11 15.36 -16.37
C ASN A 30 10.06 13.82 -16.33
N GLU A 31 10.16 13.24 -17.52
CA GLU A 31 10.24 11.80 -17.73
C GLU A 31 11.63 11.45 -18.26
N TYR A 32 12.22 10.40 -17.71
CA TYR A 32 13.60 10.00 -17.92
C TYR A 32 13.70 8.53 -18.32
N ASP A 33 14.82 8.19 -18.96
CA ASP A 33 15.11 6.88 -19.53
C ASP A 33 16.64 6.77 -19.67
N TYR A 34 17.30 6.09 -18.73
CA TYR A 34 18.77 6.02 -18.70
C TYR A 34 19.31 4.84 -17.88
N GLU A 35 20.52 4.40 -18.20
CA GLU A 35 21.32 3.50 -17.36
C GLU A 35 21.89 4.26 -16.15
N ILE A 36 21.73 3.70 -14.94
CA ILE A 36 22.24 4.30 -13.72
C ILE A 36 23.74 4.03 -13.63
N ASP A 37 24.54 5.09 -13.64
CA ASP A 37 26.01 5.07 -13.75
C ASP A 37 26.72 5.47 -12.44
N ASP A 38 26.03 6.15 -11.53
CA ASP A 38 26.53 6.55 -10.20
C ASP A 38 26.10 5.52 -9.14
N ILE A 39 26.99 4.59 -8.82
CA ILE A 39 26.71 3.44 -7.93
C ILE A 39 27.79 3.32 -6.85
N GLU A 40 27.38 3.33 -5.60
CA GLU A 40 28.18 2.91 -4.45
C GLU A 40 27.94 1.42 -4.17
N GLY A 41 29.00 0.66 -3.86
CA GLY A 41 28.90 -0.79 -3.65
C GLY A 41 28.84 -1.59 -4.95
N GLU A 42 28.20 -2.76 -4.92
CA GLU A 42 28.09 -3.64 -6.10
C GLU A 42 26.67 -4.21 -6.21
N ILE A 43 26.01 -3.98 -7.35
CA ILE A 43 24.71 -4.59 -7.63
C ILE A 43 24.90 -6.11 -7.73
N PRO A 44 24.21 -6.91 -6.92
CA PRO A 44 24.35 -8.36 -6.98
C PRO A 44 24.00 -8.90 -8.37
N ALA A 45 24.92 -9.63 -9.01
CA ALA A 45 24.69 -10.19 -10.35
C ALA A 45 23.47 -11.15 -10.42
N GLN A 46 23.05 -11.69 -9.28
CA GLN A 46 21.88 -12.56 -9.12
C GLN A 46 20.55 -11.80 -8.99
N LEU A 47 20.58 -10.49 -8.71
CA LEU A 47 19.39 -9.64 -8.69
C LEU A 47 19.01 -9.35 -10.15
N HIS A 48 18.02 -10.08 -10.66
CA HIS A 48 17.58 -10.03 -12.05
C HIS A 48 16.06 -9.91 -12.12
N GLY A 49 15.58 -8.78 -12.66
CA GLY A 49 14.16 -8.46 -12.73
C GLY A 49 13.92 -6.94 -12.68
N THR A 50 12.67 -6.53 -12.55
CA THR A 50 12.28 -5.12 -12.53
C THR A 50 11.51 -4.78 -11.26
N LEU A 51 11.96 -3.74 -10.57
CA LEU A 51 11.23 -3.07 -9.50
C LEU A 51 10.34 -1.99 -10.12
N PHE A 52 9.03 -2.13 -9.99
CA PHE A 52 8.08 -1.08 -10.33
C PHE A 52 7.60 -0.37 -9.08
N ARG A 53 7.40 0.95 -9.17
CA ARG A 53 6.81 1.80 -8.12
C ARG A 53 5.82 2.77 -8.73
N ASN A 54 4.76 3.06 -8.00
CA ASN A 54 3.78 4.09 -8.34
C ASN A 54 3.69 5.13 -7.23
N GLY A 55 3.18 6.31 -7.56
CA GLY A 55 2.97 7.40 -6.63
C GLY A 55 2.54 8.68 -7.33
N PRO A 56 2.12 9.70 -6.58
CA PRO A 56 1.84 11.02 -7.15
C PRO A 56 3.14 11.70 -7.63
N GLY A 57 3.20 12.06 -8.92
CA GLY A 57 4.35 12.74 -9.53
C GLY A 57 4.19 14.25 -9.70
N LEU A 58 2.95 14.76 -9.66
CA LEU A 58 2.64 16.20 -9.74
C LEU A 58 1.83 16.66 -8.52
N PHE A 59 2.28 17.76 -7.91
CA PHE A 59 1.62 18.42 -6.77
C PHE A 59 1.12 19.83 -7.09
N ASP A 60 1.27 20.26 -8.34
CA ASP A 60 0.78 21.54 -8.82
C ASP A 60 0.56 21.52 -10.34
N ILE A 61 -0.26 22.45 -10.81
CA ILE A 61 -0.41 22.78 -12.23
C ILE A 61 -0.26 24.28 -12.38
N ASN A 62 0.79 24.72 -13.09
CA ASN A 62 1.13 26.13 -13.28
C ASN A 62 1.16 26.93 -11.96
N GLY A 63 1.78 26.36 -10.92
CA GLY A 63 1.90 26.99 -9.60
C GLY A 63 0.64 26.91 -8.73
N LYS A 64 -0.50 26.41 -9.25
CA LYS A 64 -1.66 26.11 -8.41
C LYS A 64 -1.52 24.72 -7.82
N ARG A 65 -1.37 24.64 -6.50
CA ARG A 65 -1.09 23.41 -5.76
C ARG A 65 -2.32 22.53 -5.54
N ILE A 66 -2.08 21.22 -5.42
CA ILE A 66 -3.05 20.27 -4.86
C ILE A 66 -3.11 20.41 -3.33
N GLN A 67 -4.23 20.02 -2.74
CA GLN A 67 -4.45 20.13 -1.30
C GLN A 67 -3.86 18.95 -0.51
N HIS A 68 -3.78 17.77 -1.12
CA HIS A 68 -3.26 16.56 -0.49
C HIS A 68 -2.46 15.73 -1.50
N PRO A 69 -1.34 15.08 -1.11
CA PRO A 69 -0.50 14.30 -2.03
C PRO A 69 -1.27 13.26 -2.85
N PHE A 70 -2.27 12.62 -2.24
CA PHE A 70 -3.04 11.56 -2.90
C PHE A 70 -3.94 12.05 -4.03
N ASP A 71 -4.14 13.36 -4.21
CA ASP A 71 -4.81 13.91 -5.39
C ASP A 71 -3.87 14.06 -6.62
N GLY A 72 -2.57 13.81 -6.44
CA GLY A 72 -1.55 13.93 -7.49
C GLY A 72 -1.62 12.83 -8.54
N ASP A 73 -1.28 13.16 -9.78
CA ASP A 73 -1.31 12.25 -10.92
C ASP A 73 -0.24 11.14 -10.81
N GLY A 74 -0.61 9.91 -11.15
CA GLY A 74 0.24 8.73 -11.04
C GLY A 74 1.45 8.79 -11.96
N MET A 75 2.63 8.57 -11.37
CA MET A 75 3.90 8.45 -12.07
C MET A 75 4.57 7.13 -11.70
N ILE A 76 4.83 6.32 -12.72
CA ILE A 76 5.47 5.02 -12.58
C ILE A 76 6.96 5.22 -12.66
N SER A 77 7.70 4.58 -11.76
CA SER A 77 9.15 4.39 -11.86
C SER A 77 9.43 2.90 -12.03
N ALA A 78 10.34 2.56 -12.95
CA ALA A 78 10.83 1.21 -13.19
C ALA A 78 12.37 1.20 -13.06
N ILE A 79 12.88 0.23 -12.29
CA ILE A 79 14.31 -0.02 -12.14
C ILE A 79 14.56 -1.47 -12.54
N ALA A 80 15.09 -1.66 -13.75
CA ALA A 80 15.40 -2.97 -14.30
C ALA A 80 16.84 -3.35 -13.95
N PHE A 81 17.03 -4.50 -13.30
CA PHE A 81 18.32 -5.03 -12.91
C PHE A 81 18.70 -6.21 -13.81
N ASP A 82 19.87 -6.15 -14.43
CA ASP A 82 20.44 -7.27 -15.18
C ASP A 82 21.95 -7.37 -14.96
N ARG A 83 22.41 -8.50 -14.40
CA ARG A 83 23.83 -8.87 -14.31
C ARG A 83 24.75 -7.73 -13.79
N GLY A 84 24.32 -7.08 -12.70
CA GLY A 84 25.11 -6.03 -12.05
C GLY A 84 24.93 -4.62 -12.63
N THR A 85 24.05 -4.45 -13.61
CA THR A 85 23.64 -3.14 -14.16
C THR A 85 22.22 -2.81 -13.75
N ALA A 86 21.86 -1.52 -13.80
CA ALA A 86 20.50 -1.06 -13.55
C ALA A 86 20.07 0.04 -14.53
N HIS A 87 18.83 -0.06 -15.02
CA HIS A 87 18.24 0.91 -15.93
C HIS A 87 16.99 1.55 -15.31
N PHE A 88 16.92 2.88 -15.36
CA PHE A 88 15.82 3.67 -14.81
C PHE A 88 14.91 4.22 -15.90
N THR A 89 13.60 4.10 -15.70
CA THR A 89 12.59 4.77 -16.53
C THR A 89 11.46 5.29 -15.65
N ASN A 90 10.97 6.51 -15.89
CA ASN A 90 9.69 6.97 -15.31
C ASN A 90 8.75 7.58 -16.36
N ARG A 91 7.44 7.35 -16.21
CA ARG A 91 6.39 7.97 -17.04
C ARG A 91 5.15 8.26 -16.21
N PHE A 92 4.46 9.35 -16.53
CA PHE A 92 3.10 9.57 -16.04
C PHE A 92 2.13 8.61 -16.71
N VAL A 93 1.21 8.07 -15.91
CA VAL A 93 0.05 7.36 -16.45
C VAL A 93 -0.81 8.39 -17.18
N ARG A 94 -1.01 8.20 -18.49
CA ARG A 94 -1.79 9.12 -19.34
C ARG A 94 -3.29 8.89 -19.14
N THR A 95 -3.78 9.12 -17.93
CA THR A 95 -5.21 9.09 -17.64
C THR A 95 -5.93 10.19 -18.41
N GLU A 96 -7.22 10.00 -18.69
CA GLU A 96 -8.02 11.02 -19.38
C GLU A 96 -7.97 12.37 -18.66
N GLY A 97 -8.01 12.34 -17.32
CA GLY A 97 -7.94 13.51 -16.46
C GLY A 97 -6.59 14.23 -16.55
N PHE A 98 -5.48 13.49 -16.44
CA PHE A 98 -4.14 14.03 -16.58
C PHE A 98 -3.96 14.74 -17.93
N VAL A 99 -4.27 14.05 -19.03
CA VAL A 99 -4.10 14.59 -20.40
C VAL A 99 -4.93 15.86 -20.60
N ALA A 100 -6.17 15.88 -20.09
CA ALA A 100 -7.05 17.04 -20.19
C ALA A 100 -6.53 18.24 -19.38
N GLU A 101 -6.05 18.02 -18.16
CA GLU A 101 -5.54 19.08 -17.29
C GLU A 101 -4.19 19.64 -17.76
N GLN A 102 -3.30 18.79 -18.28
CA GLN A 102 -2.05 19.23 -18.91
C GLN A 102 -2.33 20.12 -20.13
N LYS A 103 -3.27 19.71 -20.99
CA LYS A 103 -3.68 20.52 -22.15
C LYS A 103 -4.31 21.85 -21.74
N ALA A 104 -5.09 21.86 -20.66
CA ALA A 104 -5.78 23.06 -20.18
C ALA A 104 -4.92 23.98 -19.30
N GLY A 105 -3.79 23.48 -18.78
CA GLY A 105 -2.91 24.20 -17.86
C GLY A 105 -3.58 24.57 -16.53
N LYS A 106 -4.61 23.82 -16.10
CA LYS A 106 -5.35 24.06 -14.84
C LYS A 106 -6.13 22.82 -14.41
N PHE A 107 -6.50 22.76 -13.12
CA PHE A 107 -7.42 21.75 -12.61
C PHE A 107 -8.80 21.87 -13.28
N LEU A 108 -9.27 20.75 -13.83
CA LEU A 108 -10.58 20.54 -14.44
C LEU A 108 -11.47 19.62 -13.61
N TYR A 109 -10.88 18.92 -12.63
CA TYR A 109 -11.57 18.00 -11.76
C TYR A 109 -11.38 18.38 -10.28
N ARG A 110 -12.21 17.79 -9.44
CA ARG A 110 -12.07 17.85 -7.98
C ARG A 110 -11.29 16.64 -7.51
N GLY A 111 -10.32 16.87 -6.63
CA GLY A 111 -9.62 15.82 -5.91
C GLY A 111 -10.51 15.18 -4.84
N VAL A 112 -10.28 13.90 -4.58
CA VAL A 112 -10.97 13.17 -3.52
C VAL A 112 -10.60 13.74 -2.16
N PHE A 113 -9.35 14.17 -1.99
CA PHE A 113 -8.77 14.61 -0.73
C PHE A 113 -8.72 16.14 -0.56
N GLY A 114 -9.50 16.87 -1.35
CA GLY A 114 -9.83 18.28 -1.10
C GLY A 114 -9.41 19.24 -2.21
N THR A 115 -8.61 18.83 -3.20
CA THR A 115 -8.20 19.73 -4.29
C THR A 115 -9.41 20.24 -5.09
N GLN A 116 -9.59 21.57 -5.16
CA GLN A 116 -10.73 22.17 -5.85
C GLN A 116 -10.37 22.83 -7.17
N LYS A 117 -11.34 22.82 -8.09
CA LYS A 117 -11.26 23.59 -9.33
C LYS A 117 -11.21 25.09 -9.05
N PRO A 118 -10.50 25.88 -9.87
CA PRO A 118 -10.58 27.34 -9.80
C PRO A 118 -12.01 27.82 -10.10
N GLY A 119 -12.41 28.95 -9.51
CA GLY A 119 -13.76 29.53 -9.66
C GLY A 119 -14.66 29.41 -8.41
N GLY A 120 -14.10 28.95 -7.28
CA GLY A 120 -14.80 28.90 -5.99
C GLY A 120 -15.96 27.90 -5.98
N TRP A 121 -16.88 28.05 -5.03
CA TRP A 121 -17.98 27.11 -4.83
C TRP A 121 -18.88 26.96 -6.08
N LEU A 122 -19.06 28.02 -6.88
CA LEU A 122 -19.85 27.99 -8.12
C LEU A 122 -19.28 27.02 -9.17
N ALA A 123 -17.96 26.88 -9.23
CA ALA A 123 -17.32 25.92 -10.13
C ALA A 123 -17.45 24.48 -9.63
N ASN A 124 -17.67 24.27 -8.33
CA ASN A 124 -17.57 22.96 -7.67
C ASN A 124 -18.93 22.40 -7.22
N ILE A 125 -19.97 23.22 -7.08
CA ILE A 125 -21.32 22.79 -6.69
C ILE A 125 -21.92 21.81 -7.72
N PHE A 126 -22.48 20.70 -7.25
CA PHE A 126 -23.06 19.61 -8.05
C PHE A 126 -22.10 18.94 -9.06
N ASP A 127 -20.80 19.22 -9.00
CA ASP A 127 -19.82 18.51 -9.82
C ASP A 127 -19.42 17.18 -9.17
N LEU A 128 -19.94 16.09 -9.73
CA LEU A 128 -19.71 14.72 -9.28
C LEU A 128 -18.69 13.98 -10.16
N LYS A 129 -17.99 14.68 -11.07
CA LYS A 129 -16.97 14.06 -11.91
C LYS A 129 -15.80 13.60 -11.05
N ASN A 130 -15.38 12.35 -11.26
CA ASN A 130 -14.21 11.77 -10.62
C ASN A 130 -13.00 11.87 -11.55
N LYS A 131 -11.84 12.26 -11.02
CA LYS A 131 -10.57 12.18 -11.75
C LYS A 131 -9.91 10.85 -11.43
N GLU A 132 -9.69 10.05 -12.45
CA GLU A 132 -8.85 8.85 -12.32
C GLU A 132 -7.39 9.28 -12.39
N ILE A 133 -6.64 8.91 -11.35
CA ILE A 133 -5.25 9.36 -11.17
C ILE A 133 -4.24 8.20 -11.20
N ALA A 134 -4.68 6.94 -11.06
CA ALA A 134 -3.87 5.74 -11.24
C ALA A 134 -2.51 5.77 -10.48
N ASN A 135 -2.50 6.23 -9.22
CA ASN A 135 -1.28 6.58 -8.49
C ASN A 135 -0.91 5.66 -7.32
N THR A 136 -1.73 4.67 -6.97
CA THR A 136 -1.60 3.97 -5.68
C THR A 136 -0.61 2.81 -5.72
N ASN A 137 -0.74 1.90 -6.69
CA ASN A 137 0.13 0.74 -6.81
C ASN A 137 0.37 0.41 -8.29
N VAL A 138 1.35 -0.46 -8.56
CA VAL A 138 1.64 -1.00 -9.88
C VAL A 138 2.05 -2.47 -9.77
N ILE A 139 1.42 -3.34 -10.56
CA ILE A 139 1.68 -4.78 -10.55
C ILE A 139 1.94 -5.32 -11.96
N TYR A 140 2.75 -6.37 -12.07
CA TYR A 140 2.90 -7.16 -13.28
C TYR A 140 2.30 -8.57 -13.08
N TRP A 141 1.16 -8.84 -13.73
CA TRP A 141 0.46 -10.13 -13.63
C TRP A 141 -0.26 -10.47 -14.93
N GLY A 142 -0.29 -11.73 -15.34
CA GLY A 142 -1.00 -12.13 -16.57
C GLY A 142 -0.47 -11.48 -17.85
N GLY A 143 0.83 -11.16 -17.90
CA GLY A 143 1.44 -10.44 -19.03
C GLY A 143 1.00 -8.96 -19.14
N LYS A 144 0.46 -8.39 -18.06
CA LYS A 144 -0.03 -7.01 -18.00
C LYS A 144 0.66 -6.25 -16.87
N LEU A 145 1.26 -5.11 -17.20
CA LEU A 145 1.64 -4.10 -16.20
C LEU A 145 0.42 -3.21 -15.95
N LEU A 146 -0.07 -3.16 -14.71
CA LEU A 146 -1.30 -2.49 -14.33
C LEU A 146 -1.02 -1.42 -13.27
N ALA A 147 -1.31 -0.16 -13.57
CA ALA A 147 -1.36 0.92 -12.60
C ALA A 147 -2.74 0.94 -11.93
N LEU A 148 -2.75 0.92 -10.60
CA LEU A 148 -3.95 0.72 -9.78
C LEU A 148 -4.30 1.98 -9.00
N TRP A 149 -5.60 2.22 -8.85
CA TRP A 149 -6.17 3.22 -7.95
C TRP A 149 -7.51 2.71 -7.43
N GLU A 150 -7.73 2.82 -6.12
CA GLU A 150 -8.78 2.10 -5.38
C GLU A 150 -10.23 2.33 -5.87
N ALA A 151 -10.47 3.42 -6.61
CA ALA A 151 -11.79 3.84 -7.04
C ALA A 151 -12.01 3.83 -8.57
N SER A 152 -11.15 3.14 -9.34
CA SER A 152 -11.37 2.96 -10.79
C SER A 152 -10.90 1.61 -11.33
N GLU A 153 -11.13 1.42 -12.63
CA GLU A 153 -10.47 0.36 -13.39
C GLU A 153 -8.94 0.60 -13.43
N PRO A 154 -8.13 -0.46 -13.57
CA PRO A 154 -6.69 -0.30 -13.74
C PRO A 154 -6.36 0.29 -15.12
N TYR A 155 -5.22 0.99 -15.22
CA TYR A 155 -4.63 1.37 -16.50
C TYR A 155 -3.51 0.38 -16.86
N ARG A 156 -3.58 -0.22 -18.05
CA ARG A 156 -2.51 -1.06 -18.58
C ARG A 156 -1.41 -0.21 -19.18
N LEU A 157 -0.18 -0.61 -18.92
CA LEU A 157 1.02 0.00 -19.42
C LEU A 157 1.84 -0.99 -20.25
N ASN A 158 2.65 -0.47 -21.16
CA ASN A 158 3.74 -1.22 -21.77
C ASN A 158 4.84 -1.43 -20.70
N PRO A 159 5.24 -2.66 -20.36
CA PRO A 159 6.20 -2.90 -19.28
C PRO A 159 7.62 -2.40 -19.58
N LYS A 160 7.96 -2.23 -20.87
CA LYS A 160 9.27 -1.75 -21.32
C LYS A 160 9.35 -0.24 -21.40
N THR A 161 8.33 0.41 -21.99
CA THR A 161 8.36 1.87 -22.24
C THR A 161 7.58 2.67 -21.20
N LEU A 162 6.78 2.00 -20.35
CA LEU A 162 5.79 2.57 -19.45
C LEU A 162 4.69 3.40 -20.14
N GLU A 163 4.59 3.32 -21.46
CA GLU A 163 3.52 3.99 -22.22
C GLU A 163 2.16 3.45 -21.81
N THR A 164 1.19 4.36 -21.65
CA THR A 164 -0.18 3.99 -21.27
C THR A 164 -0.93 3.42 -22.47
N LEU A 165 -1.39 2.18 -22.33
CA LEU A 165 -2.18 1.48 -23.35
C LEU A 165 -3.69 1.75 -23.19
N GLY A 166 -4.11 2.27 -22.03
CA GLY A 166 -5.49 2.61 -21.71
C GLY A 166 -6.02 1.83 -20.51
N LYS A 167 -7.32 1.95 -20.24
CA LYS A 167 -7.99 1.15 -19.21
C LYS A 167 -7.97 -0.33 -19.57
N ASP A 168 -7.77 -1.20 -18.58
CA ASP A 168 -7.85 -2.65 -18.74
C ASP A 168 -9.04 -3.23 -17.98
N TYR A 169 -9.74 -4.14 -18.63
CA TYR A 169 -10.90 -4.84 -18.08
C TYR A 169 -10.58 -6.29 -17.69
N LEU A 170 -9.30 -6.63 -17.58
CA LEU A 170 -8.80 -7.95 -17.22
C LEU A 170 -9.43 -9.05 -18.09
N ASP A 171 -9.40 -8.87 -19.42
CA ASP A 171 -10.01 -9.77 -20.40
C ASP A 171 -11.53 -10.00 -20.20
N GLY A 172 -12.23 -8.97 -19.69
CA GLY A 172 -13.67 -9.01 -19.43
C GLY A 172 -14.05 -9.52 -18.04
N ILE A 173 -13.08 -9.73 -17.14
CA ILE A 173 -13.34 -10.02 -15.73
C ILE A 173 -13.99 -8.82 -15.04
N LEU A 174 -13.56 -7.59 -15.38
CA LEU A 174 -14.14 -6.36 -14.83
C LEU A 174 -15.18 -5.77 -15.79
N ALA A 175 -16.30 -5.33 -15.24
CA ALA A 175 -17.24 -4.49 -15.96
C ALA A 175 -16.73 -3.04 -16.04
N LYS A 176 -17.26 -2.27 -16.99
CA LYS A 176 -16.98 -0.83 -17.06
C LYS A 176 -17.44 -0.12 -15.78
N GLY A 177 -16.55 0.67 -15.18
CA GLY A 177 -16.76 1.38 -13.92
C GLY A 177 -16.65 0.51 -12.67
N GLU A 178 -16.23 -0.76 -12.79
CA GLU A 178 -15.92 -1.60 -11.64
C GLU A 178 -14.50 -1.32 -11.14
N SER A 179 -14.36 -1.08 -9.84
CA SER A 179 -13.06 -0.84 -9.24
C SER A 179 -12.23 -2.13 -9.16
N PHE A 180 -10.91 -1.98 -9.13
CA PHE A 180 -9.98 -3.05 -8.81
C PHE A 180 -9.04 -2.54 -7.73
N SER A 181 -9.06 -3.17 -6.55
CA SER A 181 -8.29 -2.67 -5.41
C SER A 181 -6.80 -2.55 -5.75
N ALA A 182 -6.17 -1.52 -5.19
CA ALA A 182 -4.75 -1.27 -5.32
C ALA A 182 -3.89 -2.20 -4.45
N HIS A 183 -4.50 -3.06 -3.63
CA HIS A 183 -3.81 -3.97 -2.71
C HIS A 183 -4.13 -5.44 -3.02
N PRO A 184 -3.76 -5.95 -4.20
CA PRO A 184 -3.86 -7.38 -4.47
C PRO A 184 -2.90 -8.17 -3.57
N ARG A 185 -3.27 -9.41 -3.25
CA ARG A 185 -2.39 -10.39 -2.58
C ARG A 185 -2.03 -11.50 -3.56
N PHE A 186 -0.78 -11.92 -3.56
CA PHE A 186 -0.30 -13.02 -4.38
C PHE A 186 -0.19 -14.26 -3.50
N ASP A 187 -1.15 -15.17 -3.61
CA ASP A 187 -1.10 -16.47 -2.93
C ASP A 187 -0.03 -17.32 -3.62
N PRO A 188 1.06 -17.72 -2.92
CA PRO A 188 2.14 -18.49 -3.53
C PRO A 188 1.74 -19.95 -3.78
N SER A 189 0.65 -20.45 -3.17
CA SER A 189 0.26 -21.85 -3.17
C SER A 189 -1.26 -22.04 -3.26
N CYS A 190 -1.87 -21.45 -4.29
CA CYS A 190 -3.31 -21.36 -4.44
C CYS A 190 -3.95 -22.73 -4.75
N GLN A 191 -4.83 -23.23 -3.88
CA GLN A 191 -5.43 -24.57 -4.06
C GLN A 191 -6.30 -24.64 -5.32
N ARG A 192 -7.04 -23.56 -5.63
CA ARG A 192 -7.82 -23.43 -6.89
C ARG A 192 -6.96 -23.49 -8.16
N ASN A 193 -5.65 -23.31 -8.04
CA ASN A 193 -4.69 -23.41 -9.13
C ASN A 193 -3.76 -24.64 -8.99
N GLY A 194 -4.19 -25.67 -8.27
CA GLY A 194 -3.41 -26.90 -8.07
C GLY A 194 -2.11 -26.68 -7.29
N GLY A 195 -2.08 -25.69 -6.40
CA GLY A 195 -0.89 -25.31 -5.62
C GLY A 195 0.05 -24.35 -6.35
N ASN A 196 -0.25 -23.94 -7.58
CA ASN A 196 0.48 -22.86 -8.25
C ASN A 196 0.03 -21.48 -7.73
N PRO A 197 0.81 -20.41 -7.93
CA PRO A 197 0.42 -19.09 -7.46
C PRO A 197 -0.89 -18.57 -8.08
N CYS A 198 -1.61 -17.70 -7.36
CA CYS A 198 -2.72 -16.92 -7.92
C CYS A 198 -2.76 -15.51 -7.30
N LEU A 199 -3.27 -14.53 -8.07
CA LEU A 199 -3.58 -13.20 -7.57
C LEU A 199 -4.99 -13.22 -6.97
N VAL A 200 -5.11 -12.82 -5.71
CA VAL A 200 -6.37 -12.57 -5.03
C VAL A 200 -6.57 -11.06 -4.93
N ASN A 201 -7.70 -10.55 -5.39
CA ASN A 201 -8.03 -9.13 -5.28
C ASN A 201 -9.53 -8.92 -5.11
N PHE A 202 -9.95 -7.68 -4.89
CA PHE A 202 -11.34 -7.33 -4.70
C PHE A 202 -11.76 -6.03 -5.40
N ALA A 203 -13.07 -5.91 -5.62
CA ALA A 203 -13.78 -4.69 -5.93
C ALA A 203 -14.74 -4.38 -4.78
N ILE A 204 -14.91 -3.11 -4.45
CA ILE A 204 -15.83 -2.66 -3.40
C ILE A 204 -16.83 -1.65 -3.96
N LYS A 205 -18.11 -1.88 -3.65
CA LYS A 205 -19.20 -0.95 -3.96
C LYS A 205 -19.89 -0.55 -2.65
N PRO A 206 -19.46 0.54 -2.00
CA PRO A 206 -20.04 0.98 -0.74
C PRO A 206 -21.45 1.55 -0.91
N GLY A 207 -22.28 1.40 0.12
CA GLY A 207 -23.66 1.88 0.13
C GLY A 207 -24.33 1.68 1.50
N ILE A 208 -25.66 1.67 1.54
CA ILE A 208 -26.43 1.28 2.75
C ILE A 208 -26.08 -0.16 3.17
N SER A 209 -25.83 -1.00 2.17
CA SER A 209 -25.04 -2.23 2.30
C SER A 209 -23.89 -2.13 1.32
N THR A 210 -22.74 -2.70 1.69
CA THR A 210 -21.55 -2.69 0.86
C THR A 210 -21.40 -4.05 0.18
N THR A 211 -21.19 -4.04 -1.14
CA THR A 211 -20.89 -5.26 -1.89
C THR A 211 -19.38 -5.38 -2.05
N ILE A 212 -18.82 -6.55 -1.73
CA ILE A 212 -17.43 -6.92 -1.96
C ILE A 212 -17.43 -8.04 -3.01
N THR A 213 -16.79 -7.80 -4.15
CA THR A 213 -16.52 -8.85 -5.15
C THR A 213 -15.07 -9.28 -5.01
N ILE A 214 -14.80 -10.56 -4.80
CA ILE A 214 -13.45 -11.13 -4.72
C ILE A 214 -13.15 -11.86 -6.03
N TYR A 215 -11.91 -11.75 -6.51
CA TYR A 215 -11.40 -12.40 -7.71
C TYR A 215 -10.15 -13.20 -7.36
N GLU A 216 -10.03 -14.40 -7.90
CA GLU A 216 -8.80 -15.18 -7.93
C GLU A 216 -8.40 -15.40 -9.39
N ILE A 217 -7.20 -14.95 -9.77
CA ILE A 217 -6.71 -14.90 -11.16
C ILE A 217 -5.39 -15.68 -11.24
N ASN A 218 -5.28 -16.60 -12.19
CA ASN A 218 -4.06 -17.38 -12.38
C ASN A 218 -2.93 -16.55 -13.03
N PRO A 219 -1.68 -17.07 -13.09
CA PRO A 219 -0.53 -16.34 -13.65
C PRO A 219 -0.65 -15.97 -15.14
N ASP A 220 -1.52 -16.65 -15.90
CA ASP A 220 -1.84 -16.33 -17.29
C ASP A 220 -2.90 -15.22 -17.43
N GLY A 221 -3.38 -14.67 -16.32
CA GLY A 221 -4.40 -13.61 -16.31
C GLY A 221 -5.83 -14.13 -16.47
N LYS A 222 -6.08 -15.43 -16.30
CA LYS A 222 -7.41 -16.05 -16.40
C LYS A 222 -8.07 -16.18 -15.04
N LEU A 223 -9.38 -15.91 -15.01
CA LEU A 223 -10.19 -16.03 -13.81
C LEU A 223 -10.29 -17.49 -13.38
N LEU A 224 -9.84 -17.79 -12.16
CA LEU A 224 -10.07 -19.07 -11.49
C LEU A 224 -11.41 -19.06 -10.77
N HIS A 225 -11.70 -17.96 -10.07
CA HIS A 225 -12.91 -17.82 -9.30
C HIS A 225 -13.31 -16.36 -9.09
N SER A 226 -14.62 -16.12 -8.97
CA SER A 226 -15.17 -14.87 -8.47
C SER A 226 -16.35 -15.15 -7.54
N GLN A 227 -16.43 -14.39 -6.46
CA GLN A 227 -17.54 -14.46 -5.50
C GLN A 227 -17.95 -13.06 -5.05
N LYS A 228 -19.25 -12.87 -4.79
CA LYS A 228 -19.81 -11.56 -4.42
C LYS A 228 -20.58 -11.64 -3.12
N VAL A 229 -20.09 -10.96 -2.08
CA VAL A 229 -20.76 -10.92 -0.78
C VAL A 229 -21.28 -9.53 -0.47
N THR A 230 -22.28 -9.46 0.41
CA THR A 230 -22.85 -8.20 0.89
C THR A 230 -22.64 -8.09 2.39
N VAL A 231 -22.11 -6.95 2.84
CA VAL A 231 -21.91 -6.65 4.25
C VAL A 231 -22.76 -5.45 4.67
N PRO A 232 -23.28 -5.43 5.91
CA PRO A 232 -24.17 -4.37 6.36
C PRO A 232 -23.42 -3.04 6.54
N GLY A 233 -24.05 -1.95 6.10
CA GLY A 233 -23.53 -0.59 6.27
C GLY A 233 -22.52 -0.16 5.22
N PHE A 234 -22.11 1.10 5.34
CA PHE A 234 -21.01 1.67 4.57
C PHE A 234 -19.68 1.09 5.08
N ALA A 235 -18.81 0.70 4.16
CA ALA A 235 -17.46 0.25 4.47
C ALA A 235 -16.46 0.99 3.60
N PHE A 236 -15.52 1.68 4.24
CA PHE A 236 -14.29 2.15 3.61
C PHE A 236 -13.21 1.12 3.91
N VAL A 237 -12.88 0.30 2.90
CA VAL A 237 -11.91 -0.79 3.01
C VAL A 237 -10.84 -0.56 1.96
N HIS A 238 -9.64 -0.22 2.43
CA HIS A 238 -8.50 0.13 1.60
C HIS A 238 -7.69 -1.12 1.22
N ASP A 239 -7.37 -1.95 2.22
CA ASP A 239 -6.57 -3.17 2.10
C ASP A 239 -7.32 -4.39 2.65
N PHE A 240 -6.80 -5.58 2.37
CA PHE A 240 -7.26 -6.86 2.90
C PHE A 240 -6.09 -7.84 3.07
N ALA A 241 -6.30 -8.87 3.88
CA ALA A 241 -5.34 -9.97 4.03
C ALA A 241 -5.96 -11.29 3.52
N ILE A 242 -5.10 -12.24 3.16
CA ILE A 242 -5.51 -13.60 2.81
C ILE A 242 -4.83 -14.61 3.73
N THR A 243 -5.44 -15.76 3.90
CA THR A 243 -4.83 -17.02 4.33
C THR A 243 -5.09 -18.07 3.24
N PRO A 244 -4.65 -19.34 3.37
CA PRO A 244 -5.01 -20.35 2.40
C PRO A 244 -6.53 -20.46 2.24
N ASN A 245 -7.28 -20.36 3.34
CA ASN A 245 -8.72 -20.61 3.34
C ASN A 245 -9.61 -19.36 3.43
N TYR A 246 -9.09 -18.17 3.74
CA TYR A 246 -9.92 -16.99 4.01
C TYR A 246 -9.40 -15.71 3.34
N CYS A 247 -10.32 -14.82 3.01
CA CYS A 247 -10.07 -13.39 2.80
C CYS A 247 -10.56 -12.64 4.03
N ILE A 248 -9.75 -11.74 4.58
CA ILE A 248 -10.03 -11.00 5.81
C ILE A 248 -10.03 -9.50 5.52
N PHE A 249 -11.13 -8.84 5.86
CA PHE A 249 -11.32 -7.41 5.67
C PHE A 249 -11.60 -6.73 7.01
N PHE A 250 -11.13 -5.50 7.17
CA PHE A 250 -11.41 -4.67 8.34
C PHE A 250 -12.29 -3.50 7.93
N GLN A 251 -13.53 -3.51 8.42
CA GLN A 251 -14.47 -2.40 8.28
C GLN A 251 -14.31 -1.48 9.50
N ASN A 252 -13.48 -0.44 9.34
CA ASN A 252 -13.35 0.62 10.34
C ASN A 252 -14.70 1.35 10.54
N PRO A 253 -15.01 1.82 11.77
CA PRO A 253 -16.23 2.56 12.07
C PRO A 253 -16.21 3.97 11.46
N VAL A 254 -16.56 4.05 10.18
CA VAL A 254 -16.60 5.29 9.40
C VAL A 254 -18.02 5.58 8.91
N THR A 255 -18.43 6.83 8.94
CA THR A 255 -19.66 7.31 8.26
C THR A 255 -19.31 8.29 7.16
N LEU A 256 -20.19 8.39 6.16
CA LEU A 256 -20.08 9.33 5.05
C LEU A 256 -21.24 10.34 5.12
N ASN A 257 -20.92 11.63 5.19
CA ASN A 257 -21.90 12.70 4.96
C ASN A 257 -21.65 13.31 3.57
N PRO A 258 -22.44 12.98 2.54
CA PRO A 258 -22.14 13.40 1.16
C PRO A 258 -22.46 14.87 0.87
N PHE A 259 -23.21 15.58 1.73
CA PHE A 259 -23.70 16.93 1.42
C PHE A 259 -22.58 17.98 1.21
N PRO A 260 -21.52 18.05 2.04
CA PRO A 260 -20.42 18.98 1.80
C PRO A 260 -19.71 18.75 0.45
N PHE A 261 -19.60 17.49 0.01
CA PHE A 261 -19.09 17.16 -1.32
C PHE A 261 -20.07 17.58 -2.42
N LEU A 262 -21.37 17.27 -2.27
CA LEU A 262 -22.41 17.61 -3.23
C LEU A 262 -22.51 19.13 -3.47
N PHE A 263 -22.37 19.92 -2.40
CA PHE A 263 -22.43 21.39 -2.48
C PHE A 263 -21.09 22.05 -2.83
N GLY A 264 -20.05 21.28 -3.13
CA GLY A 264 -18.77 21.81 -3.61
C GLY A 264 -17.86 22.40 -2.53
N PHE A 265 -18.12 22.12 -1.25
CA PHE A 265 -17.36 22.69 -0.13
C PHE A 265 -16.14 21.86 0.27
N LYS A 266 -16.18 20.55 0.02
CA LYS A 266 -15.15 19.57 0.42
C LYS A 266 -14.93 18.52 -0.67
N GLY A 267 -13.78 17.86 -0.67
CA GLY A 267 -13.56 16.59 -1.38
C GLY A 267 -14.39 15.45 -0.78
N ALA A 268 -14.51 14.34 -1.52
CA ALA A 268 -15.28 13.19 -1.07
C ALA A 268 -14.64 12.48 0.15
N GLY A 269 -13.31 12.39 0.21
CA GLY A 269 -12.58 11.81 1.34
C GLY A 269 -12.71 12.63 2.63
N GLU A 270 -12.78 13.97 2.52
CA GLU A 270 -13.00 14.87 3.66
C GLU A 270 -14.42 14.78 4.26
N CYS A 271 -15.31 14.03 3.61
CA CYS A 271 -16.66 13.76 4.08
C CYS A 271 -16.76 12.49 4.93
N LEU A 272 -15.66 11.75 5.07
CA LEU A 272 -15.56 10.59 5.95
C LEU A 272 -15.32 11.04 7.39
N LYS A 273 -16.05 10.44 8.33
CA LYS A 273 -15.86 10.64 9.76
C LYS A 273 -15.57 9.30 10.42
N PHE A 274 -14.38 9.17 11.00
CA PHE A 274 -13.98 8.04 11.81
C PHE A 274 -14.44 8.20 13.27
N TYR A 275 -14.82 7.09 13.90
CA TYR A 275 -15.28 7.04 15.30
C TYR A 275 -14.40 6.08 16.11
N PRO A 276 -13.29 6.55 16.72
CA PRO A 276 -12.33 5.67 17.40
C PRO A 276 -12.91 4.89 18.58
N ASP A 277 -13.97 5.41 19.21
CA ASP A 277 -14.63 4.76 20.36
C ASP A 277 -15.55 3.59 19.97
N LYS A 278 -15.83 3.42 18.67
CA LYS A 278 -16.67 2.33 18.16
C LYS A 278 -15.80 1.14 17.74
N PRO A 279 -16.31 -0.10 17.81
CA PRO A 279 -15.55 -1.25 17.34
C PRO A 279 -15.41 -1.25 15.82
N SER A 280 -14.24 -1.69 15.35
CA SER A 280 -14.03 -2.12 13.97
C SER A 280 -14.57 -3.53 13.79
N LYS A 281 -15.17 -3.80 12.63
CA LYS A 281 -15.68 -5.14 12.29
C LYS A 281 -14.69 -5.87 11.40
N ILE A 282 -14.32 -7.07 11.81
CA ILE A 282 -13.49 -7.99 11.03
C ILE A 282 -14.42 -8.93 10.28
N ILE A 283 -14.30 -8.95 8.96
CA ILE A 283 -15.13 -9.76 8.06
C ILE A 283 -14.23 -10.88 7.53
N VAL A 284 -14.56 -12.11 7.90
CA VAL A 284 -13.83 -13.32 7.49
C VAL A 284 -14.67 -14.07 6.46
N ILE A 285 -14.16 -14.13 5.23
CA ILE A 285 -14.86 -14.69 4.07
C ILE A 285 -14.10 -15.94 3.60
N PRO A 286 -14.72 -17.12 3.59
CA PRO A 286 -14.08 -18.32 3.05
C PRO A 286 -13.72 -18.17 1.57
N ARG A 287 -12.54 -18.66 1.18
CA ARG A 287 -12.09 -18.77 -0.20
C ARG A 287 -12.60 -20.03 -0.89
N TYR A 288 -12.87 -21.08 -0.10
CA TYR A 288 -13.35 -22.37 -0.59
C TYR A 288 -14.66 -22.79 0.06
N GLU A 289 -15.31 -23.74 -0.58
CA GLU A 289 -16.53 -24.37 -0.07
C GLU A 289 -16.18 -25.21 1.17
N GLN A 290 -16.78 -24.91 2.32
CA GLN A 290 -16.75 -25.83 3.46
C GLN A 290 -17.70 -26.99 3.19
N ARG A 291 -17.19 -28.23 3.21
CA ARG A 291 -18.04 -29.41 3.20
C ARG A 291 -18.68 -29.55 4.58
N MET A 292 -19.90 -29.02 4.72
CA MET A 292 -20.71 -29.13 5.95
C MET A 292 -20.69 -30.59 6.45
N GLY A 293 -20.01 -30.84 7.58
CA GLY A 293 -20.05 -32.10 8.32
C GLY A 293 -18.86 -33.05 8.22
N SER A 294 -17.74 -32.72 7.55
CA SER A 294 -16.59 -33.66 7.48
C SER A 294 -15.18 -33.09 7.76
N GLY A 295 -15.02 -31.78 7.98
CA GLY A 295 -13.69 -31.19 8.24
C GLY A 295 -12.72 -31.26 7.05
N GLU A 296 -13.11 -31.88 5.93
CA GLU A 296 -12.33 -31.96 4.70
C GLU A 296 -12.81 -30.92 3.68
N TRP A 297 -11.88 -30.11 3.18
CA TRP A 297 -12.06 -29.23 2.03
C TRP A 297 -12.15 -30.10 0.77
N GLY A 298 -13.32 -30.16 0.14
CA GLY A 298 -13.50 -30.96 -1.07
C GLY A 298 -13.05 -30.17 -2.30
N GLU A 299 -12.33 -30.83 -3.22
CA GLU A 299 -12.33 -30.44 -4.64
C GLU A 299 -13.76 -30.56 -5.15
N GLY A 300 -14.51 -29.45 -5.07
CA GLY A 300 -15.84 -29.37 -5.64
C GLY A 300 -15.76 -29.62 -7.13
N ASN A 301 -16.35 -30.73 -7.59
CA ASN A 301 -16.55 -31.13 -8.99
C ASN A 301 -17.37 -30.08 -9.80
N GLY A 302 -16.88 -28.85 -9.93
CA GLY A 302 -17.44 -27.80 -10.78
C GLY A 302 -18.88 -27.38 -10.49
N LYS A 303 -19.48 -27.79 -9.36
CA LYS A 303 -20.85 -27.39 -9.01
C LYS A 303 -20.81 -26.06 -8.25
N LYS A 304 -21.12 -24.97 -8.95
CA LYS A 304 -21.33 -23.64 -8.35
C LYS A 304 -22.28 -23.74 -7.15
N PHE A 305 -21.80 -23.44 -5.94
CA PHE A 305 -22.70 -23.22 -4.80
C PHE A 305 -23.62 -22.01 -5.05
N PRO A 306 -24.86 -22.02 -4.52
CA PRO A 306 -25.69 -20.83 -4.48
C PRO A 306 -24.99 -19.74 -3.65
N GLN A 307 -24.96 -18.51 -4.16
CA GLN A 307 -24.35 -17.34 -3.51
C GLN A 307 -24.79 -17.13 -2.05
N SER A 308 -25.98 -17.63 -1.67
CA SER A 308 -26.53 -17.58 -0.32
C SER A 308 -25.70 -18.34 0.72
N GLN A 309 -25.07 -19.46 0.35
CA GLN A 309 -24.35 -20.29 1.33
C GLN A 309 -22.99 -19.71 1.72
N ILE A 310 -22.31 -19.04 0.78
CA ILE A 310 -21.09 -18.28 1.09
C ILE A 310 -21.42 -17.15 2.08
N GLN A 311 -22.49 -16.41 1.81
CA GLN A 311 -22.96 -15.33 2.68
C GLN A 311 -23.27 -15.81 4.12
N GLU A 312 -23.86 -17.01 4.26
CA GLU A 312 -24.14 -17.65 5.55
C GLU A 312 -22.88 -18.16 6.27
N SER A 313 -21.82 -18.50 5.52
CA SER A 313 -20.56 -19.02 6.07
C SER A 313 -19.60 -17.94 6.59
N MET A 314 -19.81 -16.67 6.20
CA MET A 314 -18.97 -15.57 6.65
C MET A 314 -19.03 -15.41 8.16
N LYS A 315 -17.90 -15.03 8.76
CA LYS A 315 -17.82 -14.68 10.19
C LYS A 315 -17.59 -13.20 10.35
N PHE A 316 -18.20 -12.65 11.38
CA PHE A 316 -18.03 -11.27 11.81
C PHE A 316 -17.50 -11.27 13.23
N LEU A 317 -16.40 -10.56 13.46
CA LEU A 317 -15.82 -10.34 14.77
C LEU A 317 -15.68 -8.84 15.00
N GLU A 318 -15.59 -8.42 16.26
CA GLU A 318 -15.42 -7.01 16.63
C GLU A 318 -14.12 -6.81 17.41
N THR A 319 -13.43 -5.71 17.14
CA THR A 319 -12.20 -5.34 17.86
C THR A 319 -12.11 -3.83 18.10
N LYS A 320 -11.36 -3.45 19.14
CA LYS A 320 -10.93 -2.07 19.40
C LYS A 320 -9.47 -1.93 19.02
N ALA A 321 -9.19 -1.24 17.91
CA ALA A 321 -7.86 -1.21 17.29
C ALA A 321 -7.43 0.19 16.83
N GLY A 322 -8.32 1.18 16.91
CA GLY A 322 -8.13 2.42 16.16
C GLY A 322 -8.46 2.22 14.68
N PHE A 323 -7.84 3.02 13.81
CA PHE A 323 -8.02 2.98 12.37
C PHE A 323 -6.98 2.06 11.74
N ILE A 324 -7.43 0.99 11.09
CA ILE A 324 -6.57 -0.01 10.45
C ILE A 324 -6.45 0.33 8.97
N PHE A 325 -5.22 0.52 8.50
CA PHE A 325 -4.98 0.96 7.12
C PHE A 325 -4.36 -0.13 6.25
N HIS A 326 -3.15 -0.59 6.59
CA HIS A 326 -2.44 -1.65 5.85
C HIS A 326 -2.32 -2.94 6.65
N HIS A 327 -2.28 -4.07 5.96
CA HIS A 327 -2.02 -5.39 6.54
C HIS A 327 -0.65 -5.90 6.09
N GLY A 328 0.18 -6.33 7.05
CA GLY A 328 1.46 -6.98 6.76
C GLY A 328 1.27 -8.38 6.21
N ASN A 329 0.60 -9.24 6.98
CA ASN A 329 0.25 -10.60 6.56
C ASN A 329 -0.89 -11.17 7.41
N ALA A 330 -1.46 -12.29 6.99
CA ALA A 330 -2.32 -13.11 7.82
C ALA A 330 -1.97 -14.59 7.67
N PHE A 331 -2.26 -15.40 8.68
CA PHE A 331 -2.04 -16.85 8.64
C PHE A 331 -2.97 -17.60 9.59
N GLU A 332 -3.18 -18.87 9.30
CA GLU A 332 -3.94 -19.79 10.16
C GLU A 332 -3.01 -20.50 11.14
N GLN A 333 -3.41 -20.58 12.40
CA GLN A 333 -2.68 -21.27 13.47
C GLN A 333 -3.67 -22.08 14.33
N GLY A 334 -3.72 -23.39 14.11
CA GLY A 334 -4.73 -24.26 14.72
C GLY A 334 -6.13 -23.82 14.29
N ASP A 335 -7.00 -23.51 15.26
CA ASP A 335 -8.37 -23.04 15.02
C ASP A 335 -8.49 -21.50 15.02
N GLU A 336 -7.36 -20.78 15.07
CA GLU A 336 -7.32 -19.31 15.09
C GLU A 336 -6.70 -18.74 13.80
N ILE A 337 -7.02 -17.49 13.47
CA ILE A 337 -6.37 -16.71 12.40
C ILE A 337 -5.59 -15.57 13.05
N CYS A 338 -4.31 -15.42 12.71
CA CYS A 338 -3.53 -14.24 13.07
C CYS A 338 -3.50 -13.25 11.90
N VAL A 339 -3.73 -11.96 12.17
CA VAL A 339 -3.62 -10.88 11.18
C VAL A 339 -2.76 -9.76 11.75
N ASP A 340 -1.67 -9.42 11.06
CA ASP A 340 -0.74 -8.38 11.45
C ASP A 340 -1.03 -7.10 10.64
N SER A 341 -1.32 -5.99 11.31
CA SER A 341 -1.81 -4.77 10.65
C SER A 341 -1.24 -3.49 11.25
N ILE A 342 -1.12 -2.45 10.43
CA ILE A 342 -0.80 -1.09 10.86
C ILE A 342 -2.06 -0.40 11.35
N CYS A 343 -2.00 0.07 12.59
CA CYS A 343 -3.11 0.70 13.30
C CYS A 343 -2.72 2.09 13.77
N TYR A 344 -3.66 3.03 13.64
CA TYR A 344 -3.56 4.39 14.14
C TYR A 344 -4.56 4.60 15.26
N ASN A 345 -4.11 5.01 16.45
CA ASN A 345 -5.00 5.27 17.58
C ASN A 345 -6.09 6.32 17.26
N SER A 346 -5.74 7.29 16.42
CA SER A 346 -6.70 8.24 15.84
C SER A 346 -6.34 8.55 14.40
N LEU A 347 -7.35 8.83 13.58
CA LEU A 347 -7.15 9.40 12.24
C LEU A 347 -7.23 10.91 12.36
N SER A 348 -6.17 11.63 11.98
CA SER A 348 -6.28 13.07 11.77
C SER A 348 -7.29 13.31 10.65
N GLN A 349 -8.29 14.16 10.88
CA GLN A 349 -9.20 14.54 9.79
C GLN A 349 -8.37 15.19 8.70
N VAL A 350 -8.61 14.81 7.43
CA VAL A 350 -8.02 15.52 6.28
C VAL A 350 -8.27 17.01 6.49
N ALA A 351 -7.19 17.77 6.65
CA ALA A 351 -7.27 19.15 7.06
C ALA A 351 -7.94 19.95 5.93
N THR A 352 -9.13 20.48 6.21
CA THR A 352 -9.89 21.30 5.24
C THR A 352 -9.16 22.60 4.86
N LYS A 353 -8.11 22.96 5.61
CA LYS A 353 -7.25 24.12 5.43
C LYS A 353 -5.82 23.77 5.87
N GLY A 354 -4.82 24.16 5.08
CA GLY A 354 -3.40 23.93 5.34
C GLY A 354 -2.69 23.30 4.13
N ASP A 355 -1.37 23.49 4.04
CA ASP A 355 -0.51 22.77 3.10
C ASP A 355 0.02 21.53 3.81
N PHE A 356 -0.13 20.34 3.22
CA PHE A 356 0.34 19.08 3.82
C PHE A 356 1.87 19.11 4.09
N ARG A 357 2.61 20.02 3.45
CA ARG A 357 4.04 20.26 3.67
C ARG A 357 4.35 20.93 5.01
N GLU A 358 3.35 21.50 5.67
CA GLU A 358 3.45 22.19 6.97
C GLU A 358 2.93 21.31 8.13
N ILE A 359 2.90 19.99 7.92
CA ILE A 359 2.36 19.04 8.90
C ILE A 359 3.15 19.06 10.21
N ASP A 360 2.41 18.99 11.31
CA ASP A 360 2.94 18.73 12.64
C ASP A 360 2.81 17.23 12.94
N PHE A 361 3.91 16.50 12.84
CA PHE A 361 3.92 15.05 13.09
C PHE A 361 3.64 14.70 14.55
N ASP A 362 4.05 15.53 15.50
CA ASP A 362 3.84 15.30 16.94
C ASP A 362 2.36 15.37 17.32
N ALA A 363 1.57 16.11 16.56
CA ALA A 363 0.12 16.20 16.71
C ALA A 363 -0.65 14.98 16.14
N ILE A 364 0.03 14.05 15.47
CA ILE A 364 -0.58 12.91 14.78
C ILE A 364 -0.13 11.60 15.43
N SER A 365 -1.09 10.70 15.66
CA SER A 365 -0.76 9.36 16.18
C SER A 365 0.09 8.58 15.17
N PRO A 366 1.17 7.92 15.60
CA PRO A 366 1.97 7.08 14.71
C PRO A 366 1.19 5.84 14.26
N GLY A 367 1.57 5.31 13.10
CA GLY A 367 1.20 3.96 12.71
C GLY A 367 2.01 2.95 13.51
N GLN A 368 1.35 1.94 14.06
CA GLN A 368 1.98 0.89 14.86
C GLN A 368 1.55 -0.49 14.38
N LEU A 369 2.41 -1.49 14.51
CA LEU A 369 2.11 -2.87 14.12
C LEU A 369 1.40 -3.62 15.24
N TRP A 370 0.21 -4.14 14.96
CA TRP A 370 -0.60 -4.94 15.88
C TRP A 370 -0.92 -6.31 15.29
N ARG A 371 -0.96 -7.34 16.14
CA ARG A 371 -1.49 -8.66 15.83
C ARG A 371 -2.92 -8.81 16.37
N PHE A 372 -3.82 -9.23 15.50
CA PHE A 372 -5.17 -9.67 15.84
C PHE A 372 -5.27 -11.19 15.72
N THR A 373 -5.50 -11.86 16.83
CA THR A 373 -5.75 -13.31 16.85
C THR A 373 -7.26 -13.55 16.94
N LEU A 374 -7.82 -14.10 15.88
CA LEU A 374 -9.25 -14.32 15.67
C LEU A 374 -9.59 -15.76 16.03
N ASN A 375 -10.40 -15.97 17.06
CA ASN A 375 -11.00 -17.26 17.34
C ASN A 375 -12.38 -17.32 16.67
N LEU A 376 -12.49 -18.10 15.60
CA LEU A 376 -13.70 -18.16 14.78
C LEU A 376 -14.84 -18.97 15.41
N LYS A 377 -14.53 -19.82 16.40
CA LYS A 377 -15.53 -20.62 17.12
C LYS A 377 -16.26 -19.78 18.16
N ASP A 378 -15.49 -19.04 18.96
CA ASP A 378 -16.01 -18.21 20.05
C ASP A 378 -16.33 -16.77 19.59
N LEU A 379 -15.95 -16.42 18.35
CA LEU A 379 -16.09 -15.09 17.75
C LEU A 379 -15.43 -13.99 18.61
N THR A 380 -14.23 -14.28 19.10
CA THR A 380 -13.43 -13.36 19.93
C THR A 380 -12.15 -12.94 19.22
N VAL A 381 -11.65 -11.76 19.59
CA VAL A 381 -10.41 -11.19 19.06
C VAL A 381 -9.48 -10.84 20.22
N LYS A 382 -8.23 -11.30 20.15
CA LYS A 382 -7.14 -10.83 21.03
C LYS A 382 -6.25 -9.88 20.24
N ASN A 383 -5.80 -8.80 20.88
CA ASN A 383 -4.98 -7.77 20.27
C ASN A 383 -3.64 -7.71 20.97
N GLN A 384 -2.55 -7.62 20.22
CA GLN A 384 -1.19 -7.47 20.76
C GLN A 384 -0.44 -6.42 19.96
N LEU A 385 0.10 -5.40 20.63
CA LEU A 385 1.07 -4.48 20.02
C LEU A 385 2.38 -5.24 19.80
N LEU A 386 2.86 -5.26 18.56
CA LEU A 386 4.11 -5.92 18.17
C LEU A 386 5.27 -4.95 18.01
N LEU A 387 4.99 -3.72 17.56
CA LEU A 387 6.00 -2.69 17.35
C LEU A 387 5.44 -1.32 17.74
N GLU A 388 6.05 -0.70 18.76
CA GLU A 388 5.65 0.63 19.26
C GLU A 388 6.14 1.77 18.36
N ARG A 389 7.29 1.57 17.69
CA ARG A 389 7.90 2.54 16.77
C ARG A 389 6.94 2.92 15.65
N CYS A 390 6.92 4.21 15.27
CA CYS A 390 6.18 4.66 14.09
C CYS A 390 6.64 3.91 12.84
N CYS A 391 5.70 3.25 12.18
CA CYS A 391 5.97 2.39 11.04
C CYS A 391 4.81 2.33 10.05
N GLU A 392 5.13 2.04 8.80
CA GLU A 392 4.19 1.84 7.69
C GLU A 392 4.84 1.03 6.56
N PHE A 393 4.03 0.61 5.59
CA PHE A 393 4.42 -0.19 4.43
C PHE A 393 5.05 -1.54 4.82
N PRO A 394 4.30 -2.41 5.53
CA PRO A 394 4.79 -3.73 5.88
C PRO A 394 4.94 -4.62 4.64
N TYR A 395 6.05 -5.34 4.55
CA TYR A 395 6.36 -6.28 3.48
C TYR A 395 6.94 -7.57 4.05
N VAL A 396 6.60 -8.70 3.45
CA VAL A 396 7.06 -10.04 3.85
C VAL A 396 7.68 -10.76 2.67
N ASN A 397 8.38 -11.87 2.92
CA ASN A 397 8.80 -12.75 1.83
C ASN A 397 7.57 -13.17 1.00
N PRO A 398 7.56 -13.02 -0.34
CA PRO A 398 6.40 -13.34 -1.17
C PRO A 398 5.95 -14.81 -1.06
N ASN A 399 6.86 -15.73 -0.71
CA ASN A 399 6.54 -17.14 -0.47
C ASN A 399 5.82 -17.39 0.86
N ARG A 400 5.62 -16.36 1.68
CA ARG A 400 4.97 -16.42 3.00
C ARG A 400 3.65 -15.66 3.06
N VAL A 401 3.22 -15.02 1.98
CA VAL A 401 1.92 -14.34 1.93
C VAL A 401 0.81 -15.36 2.21
N GLY A 402 0.01 -15.10 3.25
CA GLY A 402 -1.04 -15.99 3.72
C GLY A 402 -0.59 -17.11 4.66
N HIS A 403 0.70 -17.28 4.89
CA HIS A 403 1.26 -18.38 5.70
C HIS A 403 2.00 -17.88 6.93
N SER A 404 2.24 -18.78 7.88
CA SER A 404 3.08 -18.47 9.05
C SER A 404 4.47 -18.04 8.57
N TYR A 405 4.96 -16.96 9.17
CA TYR A 405 6.15 -16.24 8.73
C TYR A 405 6.91 -15.70 9.94
N ARG A 406 8.21 -15.47 9.76
CA ARG A 406 9.12 -15.01 10.80
C ARG A 406 9.58 -13.57 10.60
N TYR A 407 9.77 -13.10 9.37
CA TYR A 407 10.39 -11.80 9.13
C TYR A 407 9.44 -10.82 8.44
N LEU A 408 9.34 -9.63 9.02
CA LEU A 408 8.64 -8.49 8.45
C LEU A 408 9.64 -7.37 8.18
N PHE A 409 9.59 -6.79 6.99
CA PHE A 409 10.33 -5.58 6.63
C PHE A 409 9.35 -4.42 6.55
N ILE A 410 9.69 -3.26 7.12
CA ILE A 410 8.76 -2.15 7.24
C ILE A 410 9.49 -0.80 7.21
N GLY A 411 8.88 0.21 6.59
CA GLY A 411 9.35 1.59 6.71
C GLY A 411 9.07 2.11 8.12
N ALA A 412 10.02 2.81 8.73
CA ALA A 412 9.92 3.26 10.11
C ALA A 412 10.53 4.65 10.31
N ALA A 413 10.08 5.33 11.37
CA ALA A 413 10.76 6.51 11.89
C ALA A 413 12.14 6.14 12.46
N HIS A 414 13.08 7.09 12.40
CA HIS A 414 14.41 6.92 12.96
C HIS A 414 14.38 6.71 14.49
N ASN A 415 13.59 7.52 15.19
CA ASN A 415 13.45 7.43 16.65
C ASN A 415 12.51 6.26 17.02
N PRO A 416 12.80 5.55 18.14
CA PRO A 416 12.00 4.40 18.58
C PRO A 416 10.59 4.75 19.07
N THR A 417 10.34 6.01 19.40
CA THR A 417 9.08 6.49 19.94
C THR A 417 8.66 7.80 19.25
N GLY A 418 7.38 8.14 19.35
CA GLY A 418 6.81 9.32 18.71
C GLY A 418 6.48 9.08 17.23
N ASN A 419 6.01 10.13 16.57
CA ASN A 419 5.66 10.11 15.16
C ASN A 419 6.59 11.03 14.36
N ALA A 420 7.01 10.60 13.19
CA ALA A 420 7.91 11.33 12.32
C ALA A 420 7.81 10.79 10.88
N PRO A 421 8.35 11.50 9.87
CA PRO A 421 8.57 10.90 8.57
C PRO A 421 9.34 9.58 8.65
N LEU A 422 9.06 8.68 7.72
CA LEU A 422 9.81 7.43 7.60
C LEU A 422 11.22 7.75 7.09
N GLN A 423 12.24 7.35 7.85
CA GLN A 423 13.67 7.57 7.52
C GLN A 423 14.49 6.29 7.64
N ALA A 424 13.87 5.17 8.01
CA ALA A 424 14.56 3.91 8.25
C ALA A 424 13.78 2.71 7.70
N ILE A 425 14.51 1.66 7.31
CA ILE A 425 13.94 0.34 7.05
C ILE A 425 14.23 -0.53 8.27
N LEU A 426 13.16 -1.09 8.85
CA LEU A 426 13.22 -1.98 10.00
C LEU A 426 12.90 -3.41 9.57
N LYS A 427 13.66 -4.37 10.08
CA LYS A 427 13.37 -5.80 10.03
C LYS A 427 12.98 -6.26 11.43
N LEU A 428 11.81 -6.88 11.54
CA LEU A 428 11.29 -7.45 12.77
C LEU A 428 11.29 -8.98 12.67
N ASP A 429 11.93 -9.65 13.62
CA ASP A 429 11.78 -11.10 13.84
C ASP A 429 10.55 -11.34 14.71
N MET A 430 9.46 -11.79 14.10
CA MET A 430 8.15 -12.01 14.69
C MET A 430 8.14 -13.09 15.79
N ASN A 431 9.19 -13.91 15.87
CA ASN A 431 9.30 -14.95 16.89
C ASN A 431 10.02 -14.44 18.14
N SER A 432 11.11 -13.70 17.96
CA SER A 432 11.96 -13.24 19.08
C SER A 432 11.66 -11.81 19.54
N GLY A 433 11.00 -11.01 18.70
CA GLY A 433 10.82 -9.56 18.89
C GLY A 433 12.08 -8.76 18.57
N ALA A 434 13.13 -9.37 18.02
CA ALA A 434 14.36 -8.66 17.69
C ALA A 434 14.16 -7.71 16.50
N GLU A 435 14.66 -6.48 16.64
CA GLU A 435 14.66 -5.45 15.61
C GLU A 435 16.08 -5.29 15.03
N GLN A 436 16.18 -5.14 13.71
CA GLN A 436 17.37 -4.61 13.02
C GLN A 436 16.93 -3.39 12.21
N ILE A 437 17.79 -2.38 12.13
CA ILE A 437 17.40 -1.10 11.52
C ILE A 437 18.52 -0.52 10.66
N TRP A 438 18.17 -0.20 9.42
CA TRP A 438 19.00 0.66 8.57
C TRP A 438 18.34 2.04 8.48
N SER A 439 19.07 3.10 8.78
CA SER A 439 18.54 4.47 8.81
C SER A 439 19.25 5.38 7.82
N GLY A 440 18.49 6.06 6.97
CA GLY A 440 18.96 7.15 6.10
C GLY A 440 18.97 8.53 6.77
N ALA A 441 18.50 8.66 8.00
CA ALA A 441 18.50 9.93 8.73
C ALA A 441 19.93 10.56 8.84
N PRO A 442 20.04 11.90 8.86
CA PRO A 442 18.95 12.86 8.91
C PRO A 442 18.43 13.31 7.55
N HIS A 443 19.12 12.96 6.46
CA HIS A 443 18.83 13.49 5.13
C HIS A 443 17.99 12.56 4.26
N GLY A 444 18.01 11.27 4.54
CA GLY A 444 17.29 10.22 3.84
C GLY A 444 15.87 10.01 4.38
N PHE A 445 14.92 9.90 3.46
CA PHE A 445 13.52 9.57 3.73
C PHE A 445 13.13 8.36 2.89
N VAL A 446 12.67 7.29 3.53
CA VAL A 446 12.48 5.99 2.88
C VAL A 446 11.06 5.82 2.37
N SER A 447 10.91 4.97 1.36
CA SER A 447 9.61 4.52 0.85
C SER A 447 9.34 3.07 1.29
N GLU A 448 8.22 2.47 0.83
CA GLU A 448 7.95 1.02 1.04
C GLU A 448 9.16 0.13 0.70
N PRO A 449 9.60 -0.77 1.61
CA PRO A 449 10.57 -1.80 1.28
C PRO A 449 9.96 -2.92 0.44
N ILE A 450 10.70 -3.45 -0.54
CA ILE A 450 10.34 -4.65 -1.30
C ILE A 450 11.39 -5.73 -1.06
N PHE A 451 10.98 -6.87 -0.50
CA PHE A 451 11.87 -8.02 -0.32
C PHE A 451 11.90 -8.89 -1.59
N VAL A 452 13.11 -9.16 -2.09
CA VAL A 452 13.38 -10.03 -3.23
C VAL A 452 14.18 -11.24 -2.75
N PRO A 453 13.58 -12.45 -2.72
CA PRO A 453 14.31 -13.66 -2.35
C PRO A 453 15.49 -13.90 -3.28
N ARG A 454 16.63 -14.31 -2.73
CA ARG A 454 17.75 -14.80 -3.53
C ARG A 454 17.32 -16.07 -4.29
N PRO A 455 17.77 -16.29 -5.53
CA PRO A 455 17.52 -17.56 -6.22
C PRO A 455 17.94 -18.76 -5.35
N ASN A 456 17.03 -19.73 -5.17
CA ASN A 456 17.22 -20.92 -4.34
C ASN A 456 17.42 -20.67 -2.83
N ALA A 457 17.01 -19.51 -2.32
CA ALA A 457 16.97 -19.23 -0.89
C ALA A 457 16.20 -20.30 -0.10
N THR A 458 16.77 -20.79 1.00
CA THR A 458 16.12 -21.70 1.95
C THR A 458 15.66 -20.99 3.22
N GLU A 459 16.38 -19.94 3.63
CA GLU A 459 16.01 -19.09 4.75
C GLU A 459 15.04 -18.00 4.30
N GLU A 460 14.08 -17.65 5.15
CA GLU A 460 13.01 -16.72 4.81
C GLU A 460 13.50 -15.29 4.54
N ASP A 461 14.62 -14.87 5.12
CA ASP A 461 15.24 -13.56 4.96
C ASP A 461 16.46 -13.56 4.02
N ASP A 462 16.77 -14.68 3.34
CA ASP A 462 17.86 -14.74 2.36
C ASP A 462 17.46 -14.10 1.04
N GLY A 463 17.81 -12.83 0.91
CA GLY A 463 17.46 -12.02 -0.23
C GLY A 463 17.93 -10.58 -0.06
N TRP A 464 17.29 -9.69 -0.78
CA TRP A 464 17.58 -8.27 -0.74
C TRP A 464 16.33 -7.48 -0.39
N VAL A 465 16.50 -6.38 0.34
CA VAL A 465 15.44 -5.39 0.56
C VAL A 465 15.75 -4.18 -0.31
N LEU A 466 14.85 -3.87 -1.23
CA LEU A 466 14.97 -2.73 -2.14
C LEU A 466 14.08 -1.60 -1.64
N SER A 467 14.60 -0.37 -1.59
CA SER A 467 13.82 0.82 -1.26
C SER A 467 14.29 2.03 -2.06
N LEU A 468 13.35 2.85 -2.52
CA LEU A 468 13.66 4.23 -2.93
C LEU A 468 13.84 5.08 -1.68
N VAL A 469 14.89 5.91 -1.68
CA VAL A 469 15.21 6.82 -0.59
C VAL A 469 15.41 8.21 -1.17
N TYR A 470 14.64 9.19 -0.71
CA TYR A 470 14.87 10.58 -1.07
C TYR A 470 15.99 11.16 -0.19
N ASP A 471 17.07 11.61 -0.82
CA ASP A 471 18.18 12.31 -0.19
C ASP A 471 17.99 13.83 -0.33
N SER A 472 17.59 14.44 0.79
CA SER A 472 17.36 15.87 0.87
C SER A 472 18.63 16.73 0.81
N SER A 473 19.83 16.15 1.00
CA SER A 473 21.08 16.90 0.93
C SER A 473 21.48 17.26 -0.50
N HIS A 474 21.12 16.41 -1.46
CA HIS A 474 21.36 16.61 -2.90
C HIS A 474 20.08 16.85 -3.70
N HIS A 475 18.90 16.76 -3.07
CA HIS A 475 17.59 16.78 -3.74
C HIS A 475 17.52 15.75 -4.89
N ARG A 476 17.91 14.52 -4.58
CA ARG A 476 17.85 13.37 -5.49
C ARG A 476 17.28 12.15 -4.78
N SER A 477 16.96 11.10 -5.51
CA SER A 477 16.55 9.82 -4.93
C SER A 477 17.56 8.74 -5.25
N ASP A 478 17.71 7.80 -4.33
CA ASP A 478 18.58 6.64 -4.46
C ASP A 478 17.73 5.36 -4.48
N VAL A 479 18.18 4.35 -5.20
CA VAL A 479 17.72 2.97 -5.00
C VAL A 479 18.72 2.29 -4.06
N VAL A 480 18.27 1.93 -2.87
CA VAL A 480 19.09 1.27 -1.85
C VAL A 480 18.81 -0.23 -1.86
N ILE A 481 19.88 -1.03 -1.89
CA ILE A 481 19.85 -2.49 -1.82
C ILE A 481 20.46 -2.92 -0.49
N LEU A 482 19.64 -3.48 0.41
CA LEU A 482 20.08 -4.00 1.70
C LEU A 482 20.15 -5.54 1.68
N ASP A 483 21.00 -6.13 2.51
CA ASP A 483 21.03 -7.58 2.76
C ASP A 483 19.88 -7.95 3.71
N GLY A 484 18.92 -8.76 3.23
CA GLY A 484 17.76 -9.15 4.02
C GLY A 484 18.09 -9.88 5.33
N ARG A 485 19.27 -10.51 5.43
CA ARG A 485 19.71 -11.21 6.65
C ARG A 485 20.20 -10.26 7.73
N ASN A 486 20.82 -9.15 7.35
CA ASN A 486 21.44 -8.22 8.30
C ASN A 486 21.33 -6.76 7.82
N LEU A 487 20.35 -6.03 8.35
CA LEU A 487 20.15 -4.62 8.04
C LEU A 487 21.12 -3.68 8.79
N ASP A 488 21.83 -4.16 9.81
CA ASP A 488 22.77 -3.33 10.58
C ASP A 488 24.11 -3.12 9.83
N ARG A 489 24.27 -3.73 8.66
CA ARG A 489 25.41 -3.53 7.76
C ARG A 489 25.16 -2.36 6.81
N GLU A 490 26.25 -1.85 6.24
CA GLU A 490 26.17 -0.95 5.11
C GLU A 490 25.37 -1.56 3.95
N PRO A 491 24.64 -0.76 3.17
CA PRO A 491 23.95 -1.24 1.97
C PRO A 491 24.87 -2.03 1.05
N VAL A 492 24.33 -3.08 0.44
CA VAL A 492 25.03 -3.87 -0.59
C VAL A 492 25.37 -2.99 -1.79
N ALA A 493 24.41 -2.14 -2.18
CA ALA A 493 24.62 -1.08 -3.15
C ALA A 493 23.67 0.08 -2.89
N ARG A 494 24.08 1.27 -3.34
CA ARG A 494 23.24 2.46 -3.45
C ARG A 494 23.42 3.04 -4.84
N LEU A 495 22.32 3.14 -5.57
CA LEU A 495 22.29 3.62 -6.96
C LEU A 495 21.71 5.02 -6.96
N HIS A 496 22.50 6.01 -7.32
CA HIS A 496 22.09 7.41 -7.29
C HIS A 496 21.35 7.80 -8.57
N LEU A 497 20.11 8.26 -8.43
CA LEU A 497 19.38 8.84 -9.55
C LEU A 497 19.84 10.27 -9.80
N LYS A 498 19.64 10.76 -11.03
CA LYS A 498 20.07 12.10 -11.47
C LYS A 498 19.12 13.21 -11.02
N HIS A 499 18.04 12.84 -10.33
CA HIS A 499 16.94 13.70 -9.89
C HIS A 499 16.21 13.05 -8.71
N HIS A 500 15.30 13.79 -8.07
CA HIS A 500 14.39 13.20 -7.10
C HIS A 500 13.23 12.47 -7.78
N ILE A 501 12.71 11.47 -7.07
CA ILE A 501 11.38 10.91 -7.27
C ILE A 501 10.55 11.38 -6.09
N PRO A 502 9.38 12.00 -6.31
CA PRO A 502 8.55 12.41 -5.19
C PRO A 502 8.11 11.20 -4.37
N TYR A 503 7.78 11.42 -3.09
CA TYR A 503 7.36 10.31 -2.23
C TYR A 503 6.24 9.49 -2.87
N GLY A 504 6.58 8.24 -3.15
CA GLY A 504 5.69 7.30 -3.80
C GLY A 504 4.71 6.65 -2.82
N LEU A 505 3.97 5.70 -3.36
CA LEU A 505 3.12 4.78 -2.60
C LEU A 505 3.69 3.37 -2.78
N HIS A 506 2.94 2.46 -3.37
CA HIS A 506 3.30 1.06 -3.43
C HIS A 506 4.03 0.69 -4.72
N GLY A 507 4.61 -0.51 -4.72
CA GLY A 507 4.93 -1.18 -5.96
C GLY A 507 5.19 -2.66 -5.81
N SER A 508 5.88 -3.22 -6.78
CA SER A 508 6.06 -4.66 -6.88
C SER A 508 7.37 -5.02 -7.57
N TRP A 509 7.82 -6.23 -7.30
CA TRP A 509 8.92 -6.88 -7.99
C TRP A 509 8.40 -7.91 -8.98
N THR A 510 9.05 -7.99 -10.15
CA THR A 510 8.88 -9.12 -11.07
C THR A 510 10.25 -9.64 -11.51
N PRO A 511 10.43 -10.97 -11.65
CA PRO A 511 11.70 -11.52 -12.16
C PRO A 511 11.93 -11.26 -13.66
N GLN A 512 10.99 -10.60 -14.35
CA GLN A 512 11.14 -10.20 -15.74
C GLN A 512 11.95 -8.90 -15.84
N VAL A 513 12.89 -8.85 -16.79
CA VAL A 513 13.63 -7.64 -17.18
C VAL A 513 13.01 -7.10 -18.47
N PHE A 514 12.77 -5.78 -18.54
CA PHE A 514 12.08 -5.14 -19.67
C PHE A 514 12.95 -4.14 -20.41
#